data_AF-A0A2E3CM74-F1
#
_entry.id   AF-A0A2E3CM74-F1
#
_cell.length_a   1.000
_cell.length_b   1.000
_cell.length_c   1.000
_cell.angle_alpha   90.00
_cell.angle_beta   90.00
_cell.angle_gamma   90.00
#
_symmetry.space_group_name_H-M   'P 1'
#
loop_
_entity.id
_entity.type
_entity.pdbx_description
1 polymer ?
#
loop_
_entity_poly.entity_id
_entity_poly.type
_entity_poly.pdbx_seq_one_letter_code
_entity_poly.pdbx_strand_id
1 'polypeptide(L)'
;MVIGQALPYGVGDVVRLTATSDDSRQHLIGQTGTVVAIQPGNRFVMAAVKFEHSERRWTMVYDVDELELVERYGHGVKFLGRKE
;
A
#
# COMPACT_ATOMS: atom_id res chain seq x y z
N MET A 1 -18.80 0.51 14.52
CA MET A 1 -17.44 0.13 14.98
C MET A 1 -16.72 -0.48 13.79
N VAL A 2 -15.85 0.29 13.14
CA VAL A 2 -15.00 -0.24 12.07
C VAL A 2 -13.85 -0.95 12.77
N ILE A 3 -13.88 -2.29 12.78
CA ILE A 3 -12.72 -3.07 13.19
C ILE A 3 -11.64 -2.72 12.17
N GLY A 4 -10.58 -2.05 12.63
CA GLY A 4 -9.56 -1.46 11.78
C GLY A 4 -9.06 -2.48 10.76
N GLN A 5 -9.40 -2.26 9.49
CA GLN A 5 -8.62 -2.83 8.39
C GLN A 5 -7.24 -2.20 8.52
N ALA A 6 -6.35 -2.87 9.24
CA ALA A 6 -4.95 -2.58 9.14
C ALA A 6 -4.57 -2.91 7.70
N LEU A 7 -4.08 -1.92 6.95
CA LEU A 7 -3.43 -2.22 5.70
C LEU A 7 -2.33 -3.25 5.99
N PRO A 8 -2.21 -4.32 5.18
CA PRO A 8 -1.13 -5.28 5.34
C PRO A 8 0.24 -4.68 4.96
N TYR A 9 0.33 -3.36 4.76
CA TYR A 9 1.51 -2.59 4.37
C TYR A 9 1.68 -1.40 5.31
N GLY A 10 2.91 -1.15 5.74
CA GLY A 10 3.31 0.01 6.55
C GLY A 10 4.10 1.04 5.74
N VAL A 11 4.34 2.21 6.34
CA VAL A 11 5.27 3.20 5.76
C VAL A 11 6.66 2.58 5.71
N GLY A 12 7.32 2.71 4.55
CA GLY A 12 8.61 2.13 4.22
C GLY A 12 8.51 0.81 3.47
N ASP A 13 7.39 0.09 3.54
CA ASP A 13 7.22 -1.19 2.84
C ASP A 13 7.34 -0.97 1.32
N VAL A 14 7.99 -1.92 0.66
CA VAL A 14 8.06 -2.00 -0.79
C VAL A 14 6.91 -2.86 -1.26
N VAL A 15 6.08 -2.31 -2.14
CA VAL A 15 4.89 -2.94 -2.67
C VAL A 15 4.90 -2.95 -4.19
N ARG A 16 4.20 -3.92 -4.77
CA ARG A 16 3.95 -4.01 -6.21
C ARG A 16 2.46 -3.86 -6.48
N LEU A 17 2.08 -3.05 -7.46
CA LEU A 17 0.69 -2.99 -7.91
C LEU A 17 0.39 -4.18 -8.82
N THR A 18 -0.49 -5.09 -8.42
CA THR A 18 -0.82 -6.30 -9.19
C THR A 18 -2.09 -6.13 -10.01
N ALA A 19 -3.06 -5.36 -9.50
CA ALA A 19 -4.28 -5.02 -10.20
C ALA A 19 -4.86 -3.70 -9.67
N THR A 20 -5.70 -3.06 -10.47
CA THR A 20 -6.47 -1.89 -10.06
C THR A 20 -7.74 -1.81 -10.89
N SER A 21 -8.84 -1.34 -10.28
CA SER A 21 -10.06 -0.98 -11.00
C SER A 21 -10.09 0.48 -11.45
N ASP A 22 -9.00 1.24 -11.24
CA ASP A 22 -8.87 2.64 -11.66
C ASP A 22 -8.03 2.75 -12.93
N ASP A 23 -8.68 3.18 -14.02
CA ASP A 23 -8.05 3.31 -15.35
C ASP A 23 -6.84 4.25 -15.35
N SER A 24 -6.82 5.26 -14.48
CA SER A 24 -5.69 6.19 -14.39
C SER A 24 -4.41 5.52 -13.90
N ARG A 25 -4.52 4.38 -13.20
CA ARG A 25 -3.41 3.64 -12.58
C ARG A 25 -3.02 2.36 -13.31
N GLN A 26 -3.73 1.96 -14.36
CA GLN A 26 -3.41 0.71 -15.09
C GLN A 26 -1.97 0.65 -15.62
N HIS A 27 -1.39 1.80 -16.02
CA HIS A 27 -0.01 1.87 -16.50
C HIS A 27 1.06 1.60 -15.40
N LEU A 28 0.65 1.56 -14.13
CA LEU A 28 1.52 1.25 -12.99
C LEU A 28 1.48 -0.24 -12.60
N ILE A 29 0.60 -1.04 -13.22
CA ILE A 29 0.51 -2.48 -12.95
C ILE A 29 1.86 -3.15 -13.24
N GLY A 30 2.30 -3.99 -12.31
CA GLY A 30 3.61 -4.67 -12.33
C GLY A 30 4.76 -3.83 -11.78
N GLN A 31 4.57 -2.52 -11.58
CA GLN A 31 5.61 -1.65 -11.03
C GLN A 31 5.71 -1.77 -9.50
N THR A 32 6.94 -1.59 -9.02
CA THR A 32 7.28 -1.57 -7.61
C THR A 32 7.39 -0.13 -7.12
N GLY A 33 6.97 0.11 -5.88
CA GLY A 33 7.08 1.40 -5.22
C GLY A 33 7.14 1.29 -3.71
N THR A 34 7.59 2.37 -3.07
CA THR A 34 7.68 2.44 -1.61
C THR A 34 6.46 3.16 -1.05
N VAL A 35 5.86 2.60 -0.01
CA VAL A 35 4.81 3.27 0.77
C VAL A 35 5.43 4.40 1.57
N VAL A 36 5.03 5.64 1.33
CA VAL A 36 5.57 6.82 2.01
C VAL A 36 4.63 7.44 3.03
N ALA A 37 3.33 7.12 2.96
CA ALA A 37 2.35 7.55 3.95
C ALA A 37 1.13 6.61 3.96
N ILE A 38 0.48 6.49 5.11
CA ILE A 38 -0.80 5.82 5.29
C ILE A 38 -1.78 6.84 5.84
N GLN A 39 -2.96 6.96 5.22
CA GLN A 39 -4.01 7.88 5.65
C GLN A 39 -5.29 7.09 5.94
N PRO A 40 -5.78 7.09 7.18
CA PRO A 40 -7.10 6.55 7.49
C PRO A 40 -8.16 7.52 6.97
N GLY A 41 -8.93 7.13 5.96
CA GLY A 41 -10.10 7.86 5.51
C GLY A 41 -11.37 7.43 6.27
N ASN A 42 -12.45 8.22 6.14
CA ASN A 42 -13.74 7.92 6.77
C ASN A 42 -14.37 6.58 6.33
N ARG A 43 -13.94 6.02 5.19
CA ARG A 43 -14.47 4.76 4.62
C ARG A 43 -13.40 3.83 4.05
N PHE A 44 -12.27 4.36 3.60
CA PHE A 44 -11.19 3.60 2.99
C PHE A 44 -9.86 4.00 3.62
N VAL A 45 -8.96 3.04 3.79
CA VAL A 45 -7.57 3.34 4.12
C VAL A 45 -6.81 3.58 2.81
N MET A 46 -5.98 4.61 2.78
CA MET A 46 -5.22 5.00 1.60
C MET A 46 -3.72 4.90 1.87
N ALA A 47 -2.97 4.38 0.90
CA ALA A 47 -1.51 4.34 0.94
C ALA A 47 -0.95 5.26 -0.15
N ALA A 48 -0.12 6.24 0.22
CA ALA A 48 0.65 7.00 -0.75
C ALA A 48 1.90 6.19 -1.14
N VAL A 49 2.01 5.82 -2.41
CA VAL A 49 3.11 5.02 -2.95
C VAL A 49 3.92 5.85 -3.94
N LYS A 50 5.24 5.79 -3.81
CA LYS A 50 6.20 6.38 -4.74
C LYS A 50 6.79 5.25 -5.59
N PHE A 51 6.31 5.13 -6.83
CA PHE A 51 6.82 4.17 -7.80
C PHE A 51 8.17 4.64 -8.38
N GLU A 52 9.05 3.69 -8.69
CA GLU A 52 10.42 3.97 -9.15
C GLU A 52 10.45 4.78 -10.46
N HIS A 53 9.54 4.49 -11.38
CA HIS A 53 9.46 5.14 -12.69
C HIS A 53 8.48 6.33 -12.74
N SER A 54 7.93 6.77 -11.59
CA SER A 54 7.02 7.90 -11.53
C SER A 54 7.61 9.04 -10.70
N GLU A 55 7.66 10.25 -11.25
CA GLU A 55 8.05 11.43 -10.47
C GLU A 55 7.00 11.84 -9.43
N ARG A 56 5.74 11.39 -9.61
CA ARG A 56 4.63 11.70 -8.71
C ARG A 56 4.43 10.61 -7.65
N ARG A 57 3.80 10.99 -6.54
CA ARG A 57 3.25 10.04 -5.56
C ARG A 57 1.83 9.69 -5.97
N TRP A 58 1.47 8.43 -5.83
CA TRP A 58 0.15 7.94 -6.17
C TRP A 58 -0.57 7.45 -4.92
N THR A 59 -1.82 7.87 -4.77
CA THR A 59 -2.68 7.38 -3.69
C THR A 59 -3.32 6.08 -4.14
N MET A 60 -2.96 4.99 -3.48
CA MET A 60 -3.58 3.67 -3.59
C MET A 60 -4.72 3.59 -2.59
N VAL A 61 -5.87 3.09 -3.03
CA VAL A 61 -7.09 2.97 -2.23
C VAL A 61 -7.37 1.50 -1.97
N TYR A 62 -7.59 1.15 -0.71
CA TYR A 62 -7.96 -0.20 -0.34
C TYR A 62 -9.27 -0.65 -1.01
N ASP A 63 -9.36 -1.93 -1.40
CA ASP A 63 -10.42 -2.54 -2.23
C ASP A 63 -10.54 -1.99 -3.67
N VAL A 64 -9.71 -1.03 -4.08
CA VAL A 64 -9.63 -0.52 -5.46
C VAL A 64 -8.32 -0.94 -6.12
N ASP A 65 -7.22 -0.83 -5.36
CA ASP A 65 -5.87 -1.14 -5.80
C ASP A 65 -5.37 -2.38 -5.05
N GLU A 66 -5.02 -3.42 -5.80
CA GLU A 66 -4.40 -4.63 -5.26
C GLU A 66 -2.89 -4.42 -5.23
N LEU A 67 -2.36 -4.25 -4.02
CA LEU A 67 -0.94 -4.20 -3.77
C LEU A 67 -0.49 -5.56 -3.25
N GLU A 68 0.74 -5.95 -3.57
CA GLU A 68 1.44 -7.10 -3.02
C GLU A 68 2.68 -6.61 -2.26
N LEU A 69 2.90 -7.13 -1.04
CA LEU A 69 4.12 -6.83 -0.28
C LEU A 69 5.32 -7.53 -0.92
N VAL A 70 6.27 -6.75 -1.42
CA VAL A 70 7.54 -7.26 -1.96
C VAL A 70 8.59 -7.34 -0.85
N GLU A 71 8.73 -6.26 -0.08
CA GLU A 71 9.69 -6.19 1.03
C GLU A 71 9.10 -5.41 2.19
N ARG A 72 9.24 -5.95 3.39
CA ARG A 72 8.82 -5.28 4.63
C ARG A 72 9.96 -4.43 5.17
N TYR A 73 9.69 -3.16 5.45
CA TYR A 73 10.68 -2.27 6.03
C TYR A 73 11.03 -2.70 7.45
N GLY A 74 12.27 -3.16 7.64
CA GLY A 74 12.76 -3.75 8.89
C GLY A 74 13.09 -2.75 10.00
N HIS A 75 13.01 -1.43 9.74
CA HIS A 75 13.28 -0.41 10.75
C HIS A 75 11.98 -0.03 11.49
N GLY A 76 11.57 -0.84 12.47
CA GLY A 76 10.75 -0.34 13.58
C GLY A 76 9.63 -1.22 14.11
N VAL A 77 9.10 -2.18 13.33
CA VAL A 77 8.07 -3.10 13.85
C VAL A 77 8.23 -4.47 13.23
N LYS A 78 8.88 -5.38 13.97
CA LYS A 78 8.73 -6.82 13.72
C LYS A 78 7.25 -7.14 13.93
N PHE A 79 6.58 -7.60 12.88
CA PHE A 79 5.24 -8.18 12.98
C PHE A 79 5.36 -9.43 13.85
N LEU A 80 5.16 -9.28 15.15
CA LEU A 80 4.96 -10.38 16.08
C LEU A 80 3.61 -10.98 15.69
N GLY A 81 3.64 -12.10 14.98
CA GLY A 81 2.46 -12.78 14.47
C GLY A 81 1.35 -12.89 15.52
N ARG A 82 0.11 -12.94 15.03
CA ARG A 82 -1.09 -13.11 15.86
C ARG A 82 -0.91 -14.35 16.75
N LYS A 83 -0.88 -14.17 18.08
CA LYS A 83 -0.99 -15.30 19.01
C LYS A 83 -2.37 -15.92 18.81
N GLU A 84 -2.38 -17.21 18.48
CA GLU A 84 -3.55 -18.08 18.59
C GLU A 84 -4.12 -18.09 20.01
#